data_AF-A0A8X6VJ36-F1
#
_entry.id   AF-A0A8X6VJ36-F1
#
_cell.length_a   1.000
_cell.length_b   1.000
_cell.length_c   1.000
_cell.angle_alpha   90.00
_cell.angle_beta   90.00
_cell.angle_gamma   90.00
#
_symmetry.space_group_name_H-M   'P 1'
#
loop_
_entity.id
_entity.type
_entity.pdbx_description
1 polymer ?
#
loop_
_entity_poly.entity_id
_entity_poly.type
_entity_poly.pdbx_seq_one_letter_code
_entity_poly.pdbx_strand_id
1 'polypeptide(L)'
;MAFILKDSPECVKSELELFNLPGTQTVIQDGQWKQFHPLSNVFDNAPVEFNISGSAEDYIDLSQTQLYVKAKIVKVDNTPITKDDTIGPVNLFLHSLFSQVDVSLNDRVVSIQ
;
A
#
# COMPACT_ATOMS: atom_id res chain seq x y z
N MET A 1 -19.09 -15.42 14.41
CA MET A 1 -20.01 -15.86 13.33
C MET A 1 -19.25 -15.72 12.03
N ALA A 2 -18.97 -16.84 11.35
CA ALA A 2 -18.22 -16.84 10.10
C ALA A 2 -19.16 -16.47 8.94
N PHE A 3 -18.75 -15.52 8.11
CA PHE A 3 -19.44 -15.15 6.88
C PHE A 3 -19.20 -16.26 5.83
N ILE A 4 -20.02 -17.32 5.87
CA ILE A 4 -19.97 -18.38 4.86
C ILE A 4 -20.81 -17.91 3.67
N LEU A 5 -20.18 -17.79 2.50
CA LEU A 5 -20.89 -17.51 1.26
C LEU A 5 -21.74 -18.73 0.90
N LYS A 6 -23.05 -18.54 0.73
CA LYS A 6 -23.96 -19.61 0.27
C LYS A 6 -23.43 -20.19 -1.03
N ASP A 7 -23.35 -21.52 -1.09
CA ASP A 7 -22.85 -22.30 -2.23
C ASP A 7 -21.33 -22.25 -2.49
N SER A 8 -20.54 -21.68 -1.57
CA SER A 8 -19.08 -21.82 -1.63
C SER A 8 -18.66 -23.26 -1.30
N PRO A 9 -17.78 -23.89 -2.11
CA PRO A 9 -17.28 -25.23 -1.84
C PRO A 9 -16.33 -25.23 -0.63
N GLU A 10 -16.22 -26.39 0.02
CA GLU A 10 -15.19 -26.61 1.04
C GLU A 10 -13.81 -26.43 0.39
N CYS A 11 -12.97 -25.61 1.02
CA CYS A 11 -11.63 -25.27 0.56
C CYS A 11 -10.63 -25.64 1.66
N VAL A 12 -9.58 -26.36 1.30
CA VAL A 12 -8.42 -26.57 2.17
C VAL A 12 -7.34 -25.56 1.76
N LYS A 13 -6.52 -25.13 2.73
CA LYS A 13 -5.40 -24.22 2.45
C LYS A 13 -4.51 -24.81 1.36
N SER A 14 -4.21 -24.03 0.32
CA SER A 14 -3.41 -24.47 -0.82
C SER A 14 -2.02 -24.94 -0.40
N GLU A 15 -1.48 -24.41 0.69
CA GLU A 15 -0.19 -24.84 1.25
C GLU A 15 -0.21 -26.26 1.85
N LEU A 16 -1.39 -26.85 2.10
CA LEU A 16 -1.58 -28.18 2.66
C LEU A 16 -1.92 -29.24 1.59
N GLU A 17 -2.25 -28.84 0.36
CA GLU A 17 -2.51 -29.78 -0.76
C GLU A 17 -1.21 -30.18 -1.47
N LEU A 18 -0.38 -30.96 -0.77
CA LEU A 18 0.94 -31.40 -1.25
C LEU A 18 0.92 -32.29 -2.52
N PHE A 19 -0.22 -32.89 -2.84
CA PHE A 19 -0.34 -33.88 -3.92
C PHE A 19 -1.21 -33.40 -5.09
N ASN A 20 -1.84 -32.23 -4.96
CA ASN A 20 -2.61 -31.65 -6.03
C ASN A 20 -1.71 -30.75 -6.88
N LEU A 21 -1.78 -30.90 -8.20
CA LEU A 21 -1.08 -29.98 -9.10
C LEU A 21 -1.96 -28.74 -9.25
N PRO A 22 -1.57 -27.57 -8.71
CA PRO A 22 -2.38 -26.37 -8.84
C PRO A 22 -2.48 -25.98 -10.33
N GLY A 23 -3.65 -25.46 -10.71
CA GLY A 23 -3.84 -24.93 -12.05
C GLY A 23 -2.86 -23.77 -12.32
N THR A 24 -2.28 -23.73 -13.51
CA THR A 24 -1.43 -22.62 -13.93
C THR A 24 -2.29 -21.39 -14.20
N GLN A 25 -1.99 -20.27 -13.53
CA GLN A 25 -2.60 -18.98 -13.87
C GLN A 25 -2.11 -18.54 -15.26
N THR A 26 -3.02 -18.49 -16.24
CA THR A 26 -2.74 -18.08 -17.63
C THR A 26 -3.38 -16.74 -18.00
N VAL A 27 -4.23 -16.19 -17.12
CA VAL A 27 -5.01 -14.98 -17.41
C VAL A 27 -4.16 -13.72 -17.26
N ILE A 28 -3.31 -13.66 -16.23
CA ILE A 28 -2.39 -12.53 -16.02
C ILE A 28 -1.19 -12.73 -16.94
N GLN A 29 -1.08 -11.90 -17.97
CA GLN A 29 -0.04 -12.02 -18.99
C GLN A 29 1.23 -11.22 -18.64
N ASP A 30 1.05 -10.05 -18.04
CA ASP A 30 2.13 -9.15 -17.65
C ASP A 30 1.68 -8.26 -16.48
N GLY A 31 2.65 -7.61 -15.83
CA GLY A 31 2.41 -6.66 -14.75
C GLY A 31 3.41 -5.49 -14.83
N GLN A 32 2.92 -4.28 -14.58
CA GLN A 32 3.74 -3.07 -14.64
C GLN A 32 3.57 -2.20 -13.40
N TRP A 33 4.65 -1.50 -13.03
CA TRP A 33 4.62 -0.47 -12.00
C TRP A 33 4.19 0.85 -12.59
N LYS A 34 3.09 1.41 -12.08
CA LYS A 34 2.60 2.74 -12.47
C LYS A 34 2.73 3.72 -11.31
N GLN A 35 3.43 4.82 -11.54
CA GLN A 35 3.62 5.85 -10.53
C GLN A 35 2.47 6.85 -10.56
N PHE A 36 1.91 7.12 -9.38
CA PHE A 36 0.90 8.16 -9.17
C PHE A 36 1.48 9.25 -8.27
N HIS A 37 1.14 10.50 -8.57
CA HIS A 37 1.55 11.66 -7.78
C HIS A 37 0.40 12.12 -6.89
N PRO A 38 0.71 12.77 -5.76
CA PRO A 38 -0.32 13.41 -4.93
C PRO A 38 -1.15 14.42 -5.73
N LEU A 39 -2.42 14.57 -5.36
CA LEU A 39 -3.33 15.56 -5.97
C LEU A 39 -2.90 17.00 -5.70
N SER A 40 -2.27 17.22 -4.54
CA SER A 40 -1.83 18.52 -4.06
C SER A 40 -0.38 18.46 -3.58
N ASN A 41 0.24 19.63 -3.47
CA ASN A 41 1.53 19.74 -2.78
C ASN A 41 1.41 19.25 -1.33
N VAL A 42 2.49 18.68 -0.84
CA VAL A 42 2.59 18.19 0.55
C VAL A 42 2.92 19.36 1.47
N PHE A 43 2.13 19.52 2.53
CA PHE A 43 2.30 20.56 3.54
C PHE A 43 2.30 19.95 4.94
N ASP A 44 2.90 20.65 5.89
CA ASP A 44 2.84 20.28 7.30
C ASP A 44 1.38 20.28 7.80
N ASN A 45 0.96 19.19 8.44
CA ASN A 45 -0.40 18.95 8.95
C ASN A 45 -1.53 18.88 7.89
N ALA A 46 -1.21 18.70 6.60
CA ALA A 46 -2.20 18.43 5.57
C ALA A 46 -2.20 16.93 5.19
N PRO A 47 -3.36 16.35 4.81
CA PRO A 47 -3.39 15.00 4.26
C PRO A 47 -2.68 14.94 2.91
N VAL A 48 -2.06 13.80 2.62
CA VAL A 48 -1.51 13.49 1.30
C VAL A 48 -2.51 12.61 0.57
N GLU A 49 -3.16 13.18 -0.43
CA GLU A 49 -4.25 12.52 -1.15
C GLU A 49 -3.81 11.98 -2.52
N PHE A 50 -4.21 10.75 -2.80
CA PHE A 50 -4.01 10.09 -4.09
C PHE A 50 -5.37 9.67 -4.63
N ASN A 51 -5.62 9.93 -5.92
CA ASN A 51 -6.76 9.36 -6.63
C ASN A 51 -6.24 8.47 -7.76
N ILE A 52 -6.55 7.18 -7.66
CA ILE A 52 -6.12 6.18 -8.62
C ILE A 52 -7.37 5.68 -9.35
N SER A 53 -7.63 6.23 -10.53
CA SER A 53 -8.74 5.78 -11.37
C SER A 53 -8.45 4.39 -11.95
N GLY A 54 -9.46 3.53 -11.94
CA GLY A 54 -9.41 2.23 -12.60
C GLY A 54 -9.21 2.36 -14.12
N SER A 55 -8.64 1.33 -14.73
CA SER A 55 -8.52 1.17 -16.18
C SER A 55 -9.51 0.13 -16.68
N ALA A 56 -9.93 0.21 -17.94
CA ALA A 56 -10.71 -0.85 -18.59
C ALA A 56 -9.82 -2.03 -19.02
N GLU A 57 -8.53 -1.79 -19.18
CA GLU A 57 -7.56 -2.75 -19.72
C GLU A 57 -6.75 -3.46 -18.62
N ASP A 58 -6.51 -2.76 -17.51
CA ASP A 58 -5.63 -3.22 -16.44
C ASP A 58 -6.35 -3.27 -15.09
N TYR A 59 -5.97 -4.25 -14.28
CA TYR A 59 -6.37 -4.35 -12.88
C TYR A 59 -5.27 -3.84 -11.95
N ILE A 60 -5.68 -3.29 -10.80
CA ILE A 60 -4.75 -2.83 -9.76
C ILE A 60 -4.56 -3.95 -8.75
N ASP A 61 -3.32 -4.40 -8.58
CA ASP A 61 -2.95 -5.29 -7.49
C ASP A 61 -2.68 -4.48 -6.22
N LEU A 62 -3.66 -4.47 -5.30
CA LEU A 62 -3.55 -3.78 -4.02
C LEU A 62 -2.46 -4.37 -3.12
N SER A 63 -2.14 -5.67 -3.26
CA SER A 63 -1.10 -6.32 -2.46
C SER A 63 0.31 -5.86 -2.84
N GLN A 64 0.47 -5.42 -4.09
CA GLN A 64 1.70 -4.86 -4.63
C GLN A 64 1.62 -3.33 -4.75
N THR A 65 0.74 -2.65 -4.02
CA THR A 65 0.69 -1.19 -4.00
C THR A 65 1.58 -0.64 -2.88
N GLN A 66 2.49 0.28 -3.20
CA GLN A 66 3.46 0.82 -2.25
C GLN A 66 3.50 2.35 -2.30
N LEU A 67 3.65 2.99 -1.14
CA LEU A 67 3.90 4.43 -1.05
C LEU A 67 5.39 4.71 -1.24
N TYR A 68 5.73 5.48 -2.28
CA TYR A 68 7.09 5.96 -2.50
C TYR A 68 7.29 7.35 -1.88
N VAL A 69 8.25 7.47 -0.94
CA VAL A 69 8.55 8.72 -0.25
C VAL A 69 9.99 9.16 -0.51
N LYS A 70 10.14 10.42 -0.95
CA LYS A 70 11.44 11.08 -1.07
C LYS A 70 11.50 12.23 -0.07
N ALA A 71 12.32 12.09 0.98
CA ALA A 71 12.44 13.07 2.04
C ALA A 71 13.89 13.56 2.21
N LYS A 72 14.06 14.76 2.76
CA LYS A 72 15.34 15.33 3.17
C LYS A 72 15.25 15.67 4.66
N ILE A 73 16.19 15.16 5.44
CA ILE A 73 16.28 15.48 6.87
C ILE A 73 17.11 16.75 7.02
N VAL A 74 16.56 17.74 7.74
CA VAL A 74 17.20 19.02 8.07
C VAL A 74 17.01 19.30 9.55
N LYS A 75 17.81 20.22 10.10
CA LYS A 75 17.59 20.75 11.45
C LYS A 75 16.33 21.63 11.48
N VAL A 76 15.85 21.96 12.68
CA VAL A 76 14.66 22.82 12.89
C VAL A 76 14.80 24.19 12.19
N ASP A 77 16.02 24.69 12.06
CA ASP A 77 16.35 25.95 11.37
C ASP A 77 16.58 25.79 9.85
N ASN A 78 16.22 24.65 9.26
CA ASN A 78 16.45 24.25 7.86
C ASN A 78 17.92 24.10 7.45
N THR A 79 18.86 24.08 8.39
CA THR A 79 20.28 23.85 8.07
C THR A 79 20.56 22.34 7.86
N PRO A 80 21.61 22.00 7.10
CA PRO A 80 21.98 20.60 6.88
C PRO A 80 22.50 19.93 8.16
N ILE A 81 22.24 18.61 8.26
CA ILE A 81 22.79 17.75 9.30
C ILE A 81 24.33 17.66 9.14
N THR A 82 25.07 17.72 10.25
CA THR A 82 26.52 17.51 10.31
C THR A 82 26.85 16.14 10.91
N LYS A 83 28.13 15.72 10.84
CA LYS A 83 28.57 14.42 11.38
C LYS A 83 28.42 14.29 12.90
N ASP A 84 28.36 15.42 13.60
CA ASP A 84 28.27 15.47 15.05
C ASP A 84 26.82 15.30 15.55
N ASP A 85 25.83 15.43 14.66
CA ASP A 85 24.42 15.24 15.00
C ASP A 85 24.11 13.74 15.12
N THR A 86 23.82 13.29 16.34
CA THR A 86 23.37 11.92 16.59
C THR A 86 21.88 11.80 16.25
N ILE A 87 21.57 11.55 14.97
CA ILE A 87 20.21 11.36 14.48
C ILE A 87 20.03 10.02 13.76
N GLY A 88 18.81 9.52 13.75
CA GLY A 88 18.43 8.33 13.01
C GLY A 88 16.91 8.22 12.89
N PRO A 89 16.40 7.50 11.88
CA PRO A 89 14.99 7.22 11.80
C PRO A 89 14.55 6.33 12.96
N VAL A 90 13.29 6.48 13.37
CA VAL A 90 12.65 5.54 14.29
C VAL A 90 12.38 4.21 13.57
N ASN A 91 12.22 3.12 14.32
CA ASN A 91 11.81 1.85 13.72
C ASN A 91 10.47 2.02 12.98
N LEU A 92 10.34 1.44 11.78
CA LEU A 92 9.18 1.65 10.91
C LEU A 92 8.94 3.14 10.57
N PHE A 93 10.00 3.83 10.13
CA PHE A 93 9.99 5.27 9.83
C PHE A 93 8.74 5.72 9.06
N LEU A 94 8.43 5.09 7.92
CA LEU A 94 7.27 5.45 7.09
C LEU A 94 5.93 5.26 7.81
N HIS A 95 5.78 4.20 8.60
CA HIS A 95 4.57 3.98 9.40
C HIS A 95 4.41 5.02 10.51
N SER A 96 5.53 5.55 11.00
CA SER A 96 5.53 6.57 12.04
C SER A 96 5.31 7.99 11.51
N LEU A 97 5.35 8.19 10.19
CA LEU A 97 5.10 9.50 9.57
C LEU A 97 3.61 9.87 9.54
N PHE A 98 2.72 8.89 9.49
CA PHE A 98 1.29 9.10 9.32
C PHE A 98 0.53 8.65 10.57
N SER A 99 -0.30 9.53 11.13
CA SER A 99 -1.18 9.20 12.26
C SER A 99 -2.41 8.39 11.85
N GLN A 100 -2.84 8.55 10.59
CA GLN A 100 -4.02 7.90 10.03
C GLN A 100 -3.79 7.65 8.54
N VAL A 101 -4.27 6.49 8.06
CA VAL A 101 -4.29 6.13 6.65
C VAL A 101 -5.68 5.58 6.34
N ASP A 102 -6.43 6.31 5.53
CA ASP A 102 -7.74 5.91 5.07
C ASP A 102 -7.65 5.42 3.62
N VAL A 103 -8.29 4.28 3.34
CA VAL A 103 -8.37 3.72 1.99
C VAL A 103 -9.85 3.55 1.62
N SER A 104 -10.25 4.11 0.48
CA SER A 104 -11.59 3.94 -0.08
C SER A 104 -11.53 3.21 -1.41
N LEU A 105 -12.39 2.20 -1.58
CA LEU A 105 -12.57 1.49 -2.85
C LEU A 105 -13.98 1.82 -3.38
N ASN A 106 -14.08 2.44 -4.56
CA ASN A 106 -15.35 2.88 -5.15
C ASN A 106 -16.22 3.68 -4.16
N ASP A 107 -15.63 4.73 -3.57
CA ASP A 107 -16.24 5.60 -2.56
C ASP A 107 -16.68 4.91 -1.25
N ARG A 108 -16.31 3.64 -1.06
CA ARG A 108 -16.54 2.93 0.19
C ARG A 108 -15.26 2.82 0.99
N VAL A 109 -15.26 3.43 2.17
CA VAL A 109 -14.14 3.34 3.12
C VAL A 109 -13.95 1.89 3.54
N VAL A 110 -12.71 1.42 3.42
CA VAL A 110 -12.26 0.12 3.91
C VAL A 110 -11.53 0.37 5.23
N SER A 111 -12.11 -0.11 6.33
CA SER A 111 -11.47 -0.07 7.63
C SER A 111 -10.66 -1.33 7.85
N ILE A 112 -9.39 -1.16 8.21
CA ILE A 112 -8.55 -2.22 8.77
C ILE A 112 -9.04 -2.49 10.20
N GLN A 113 -9.52 -3.71 10.45
CA GLN A 113 -9.95 -4.18 11.77
C GLN A 113 -8.79 -4.83 12.53
#